data_AF-A0A132NKC3-F1
#
_entry.id   AF-A0A132NKC3-F1
#
_cell.length_a   1.000
_cell.length_b   1.000
_cell.length_c   1.000
_cell.angle_alpha   90.00
_cell.angle_beta   90.00
_cell.angle_gamma   90.00
#
_symmetry.space_group_name_H-M   'P 1'
#
loop_
_entity.id
_entity.type
_entity.pdbx_description
1 polymer ?
#
loop_
_entity_poly.entity_id
_entity_poly.type
_entity_poly.pdbx_seq_one_letter_code
_entity_poly.pdbx_strand_id
1 'polypeptide(L)'
;RYFTFCAGLGIDAELMRRVEQRRAEGHRPSAWLYVREGLRQFFFATDRRHPSITLERPGRPPVQGLFLTVVANTAPATYLGPRPISPCPDASYDTGLDVFGMTSLRIMPVAWHAAHLLLDRRRPPQGRSVVLLHDEPEFTVSSERPIALQVDGEALGEFTRVRFVSVPRSLSVIV
;
A
#
# COMPACT_ATOMS: atom_id res chain seq x y z
N ARG A 1 -8.95 -1.29 -15.69
CA ARG A 1 -7.48 -1.22 -15.93
C ARG A 1 -6.84 -2.40 -15.20
N TYR A 2 -5.74 -2.94 -15.73
CA TYR A 2 -4.95 -3.99 -15.07
C TYR A 2 -3.69 -3.36 -14.45
N PHE A 3 -3.14 -4.03 -13.45
CA PHE A 3 -1.87 -3.69 -12.82
C PHE A 3 -1.13 -4.97 -12.46
N THR A 4 0.17 -4.86 -12.29
CA THR A 4 1.09 -6.00 -12.19
C THR A 4 1.84 -6.03 -10.86
N PHE A 5 2.12 -4.88 -10.26
CA PHE A 5 2.88 -4.78 -9.02
C PHE A 5 2.02 -4.32 -7.85
N CYS A 6 1.58 -3.06 -7.89
CA CYS A 6 0.87 -2.48 -6.76
C CYS A 6 -0.03 -1.31 -7.16
N ALA A 7 -1.07 -1.09 -6.36
CA ALA A 7 -1.89 0.11 -6.40
C ALA A 7 -1.89 0.78 -5.02
N GLY A 8 -1.99 2.10 -4.99
CA GLY A 8 -1.99 2.88 -3.75
C GLY A 8 -3.12 3.89 -3.73
N LEU A 9 -3.84 3.97 -2.60
CA LEU A 9 -4.95 4.88 -2.37
C LEU A 9 -4.71 5.70 -1.10
N GLY A 10 -4.99 7.00 -1.17
CA GLY A 10 -4.76 7.92 -0.06
C GLY A 10 -3.31 8.40 0.06
N ILE A 11 -2.49 8.13 -0.96
CA ILE A 11 -1.19 8.78 -1.12
C ILE A 11 -1.44 10.14 -1.76
N ASP A 12 -1.05 11.21 -1.08
CA ASP A 12 -1.29 12.59 -1.51
C ASP A 12 -0.82 12.86 -2.96
N ALA A 13 -1.63 13.59 -3.73
CA ALA A 13 -1.29 14.03 -5.08
C ALA A 13 -0.03 14.92 -5.10
N GLU A 14 0.23 15.69 -4.04
CA GLU A 14 1.48 16.45 -3.91
C GLU A 14 2.69 15.51 -3.81
N LEU A 15 2.54 14.36 -3.16
CA LEU A 15 3.58 13.33 -3.11
C LEU A 15 3.84 12.77 -4.50
N MET A 16 2.77 12.43 -5.23
CA MET A 16 2.87 11.90 -6.60
C MET A 16 3.57 12.89 -7.53
N ARG A 17 3.15 14.17 -7.53
CA ARG A 17 3.77 15.23 -8.34
C ARG A 17 5.26 15.40 -8.04
N ARG A 18 5.66 15.30 -6.77
CA ARG A 18 7.06 15.48 -6.36
C ARG A 18 7.92 14.26 -6.69
N VAL A 19 7.35 13.05 -6.66
CA VAL A 19 8.00 11.84 -7.17
C VAL A 19 8.22 11.95 -8.67
N GLU A 20 7.21 12.42 -9.40
CA GLU A 20 7.28 12.63 -10.84
C GLU A 20 8.31 13.71 -11.23
N GLN A 21 8.42 14.78 -10.43
CA GLN A 21 9.45 15.79 -10.57
C GLN A 21 10.87 15.21 -10.41
N ARG A 22 11.10 14.32 -9.42
CA ARG A 22 12.40 13.65 -9.25
C ARG A 22 12.72 12.64 -10.35
N ARG A 23 11.69 12.03 -10.96
CA ARG A 23 11.85 11.18 -12.15
C ARG A 23 12.32 12.01 -13.33
N ALA A 24 11.75 13.20 -13.54
CA ALA A 24 12.21 14.14 -14.57
C ALA A 24 13.65 14.62 -14.33
N GLU A 25 14.11 14.66 -13.07
CA GLU A 25 15.50 14.96 -12.67
C GLU A 25 16.47 13.78 -12.88
N GLY A 26 16.05 12.67 -13.50
CA GLY A 26 16.95 11.56 -13.90
C GLY A 26 17.22 10.51 -12.83
N HIS A 27 16.51 10.54 -11.70
CA HIS A 27 16.63 9.50 -10.68
C HIS A 27 15.96 8.19 -11.15
N ARG A 28 16.71 7.08 -11.12
CA ARG A 28 16.24 5.78 -11.61
C ARG A 28 14.98 5.30 -10.85
N PRO A 29 13.94 4.84 -11.56
CA PRO A 29 12.72 4.33 -10.95
C PRO A 29 13.03 2.97 -10.32
N SER A 30 13.27 2.97 -9.02
CA SER A 30 13.20 1.75 -8.23
C SER A 30 12.05 1.95 -7.25
N ALA A 31 11.27 0.90 -6.99
CA ALA A 31 10.22 0.86 -5.95
C ALA A 31 10.69 1.48 -4.61
N TRP A 32 12.01 1.48 -4.41
CA TRP A 32 12.78 2.11 -3.36
C TRP A 32 12.65 3.64 -3.22
N LEU A 33 12.61 4.41 -4.31
CA LEU A 33 12.47 5.88 -4.27
C LEU A 33 11.06 6.30 -3.83
N TYR A 34 10.05 5.51 -4.22
CA TYR A 34 8.64 5.71 -3.91
C TYR A 34 8.35 5.54 -2.42
N VAL A 35 8.89 4.49 -1.79
CA VAL A 35 8.62 4.20 -0.38
C VAL A 35 9.45 5.09 0.55
N ARG A 36 10.73 5.33 0.23
CA ARG A 36 11.65 6.05 1.14
C ARG A 36 11.32 7.53 1.27
N GLU A 37 11.10 8.20 0.15
CA GLU A 37 10.79 9.64 0.13
C GLU A 37 9.29 9.88 0.32
N GLY A 38 8.47 8.94 -0.19
CA GLY A 38 7.03 8.90 -0.01
C GLY A 38 6.62 8.86 1.45
N LEU A 39 7.15 7.90 2.22
CA LEU A 39 6.89 7.82 3.65
C LEU A 39 7.42 9.05 4.39
N ARG A 40 8.67 9.47 4.12
CA ARG A 40 9.31 10.58 4.82
C ARG A 40 8.54 11.90 4.70
N GLN A 41 7.92 12.18 3.56
CA GLN A 41 7.15 13.41 3.33
C GLN A 41 5.65 13.27 3.61
N PHE A 42 5.07 12.07 3.42
CA PHE A 42 3.73 11.73 3.92
C PHE A 42 3.60 11.93 5.44
N PHE A 43 4.71 11.81 6.18
CA PHE A 43 4.75 12.17 7.60
C PHE A 43 4.52 13.67 7.89
N PHE A 44 4.63 14.57 6.91
CA PHE A 44 4.57 16.03 7.12
C PHE A 44 3.37 16.75 6.45
N ALA A 45 2.66 16.15 5.50
CA ALA A 45 1.77 16.92 4.59
C ALA A 45 0.33 16.41 4.37
N THR A 46 -0.25 15.55 5.21
CA THR A 46 -1.67 15.13 5.01
C THR A 46 -2.51 15.33 6.26
N ASP A 47 -3.78 15.73 6.07
CA ASP A 47 -4.81 15.92 7.09
C ASP A 47 -4.94 14.69 8.02
N ARG A 48 -4.21 14.72 9.14
CA ARG A 48 -3.97 13.59 10.06
C ARG A 48 -5.18 13.21 10.91
N ARG A 49 -6.28 13.96 10.83
CA ARG A 49 -7.34 13.89 11.85
C ARG A 49 -8.51 13.01 11.46
N HIS A 50 -8.77 12.84 10.16
CA HIS A 50 -9.98 12.15 9.69
C HIS A 50 -9.63 11.09 8.64
N PRO A 51 -9.49 9.81 9.05
CA PRO A 51 -9.40 8.73 8.09
C PRO A 51 -10.74 8.63 7.33
N SER A 52 -10.66 8.51 6.01
CA SER A 52 -11.84 8.52 5.13
C SER A 52 -12.01 7.23 4.34
N ILE A 53 -11.04 6.32 4.40
CA ILE A 53 -11.02 5.10 3.58
C ILE A 53 -11.69 3.95 4.32
N THR A 54 -12.54 3.23 3.60
CA THR A 54 -13.18 1.98 4.01
C THR A 54 -12.87 0.88 2.99
N LEU A 55 -12.54 -0.31 3.47
CA LEU A 55 -12.33 -1.51 2.65
C LEU A 55 -13.44 -2.52 2.92
N GLU A 56 -14.12 -2.93 1.86
CA GLU A 56 -15.23 -3.88 1.88
C GLU A 56 -14.84 -5.18 1.17
N ARG A 57 -15.13 -6.32 1.80
CA ARG A 57 -14.91 -7.66 1.25
C ARG A 57 -16.22 -8.46 1.27
N PRO A 58 -16.48 -9.29 0.25
CA PRO A 58 -17.65 -10.17 0.27
C PRO A 58 -17.70 -11.04 1.53
N GLY A 59 -18.84 -11.02 2.23
CA GLY A 59 -19.08 -11.85 3.42
C GLY A 59 -18.23 -11.51 4.65
N ARG A 60 -17.53 -10.36 4.68
CA ARG A 60 -16.73 -9.91 5.83
C ARG A 60 -17.17 -8.50 6.29
N PRO A 61 -17.01 -8.17 7.58
CA PRO A 61 -17.22 -6.81 8.05
C PRO A 61 -16.29 -5.81 7.34
N PRO A 62 -16.77 -4.58 7.07
CA PRO A 62 -15.95 -3.53 6.49
C PRO A 62 -14.81 -3.12 7.43
N VAL A 63 -13.65 -2.85 6.87
CA VAL A 63 -12.50 -2.26 7.57
C VAL A 63 -12.55 -0.75 7.37
N GLN A 64 -12.95 -0.03 8.41
CA GLN A 64 -13.10 1.43 8.37
C GLN A 64 -11.87 2.12 8.98
N GLY A 65 -11.79 3.44 8.76
CA GLY A 65 -10.79 4.28 9.44
C GLY A 65 -9.38 4.12 8.88
N LEU A 66 -9.26 3.78 7.60
CA LEU A 66 -7.97 3.72 6.92
C LEU A 66 -7.56 5.13 6.44
N PHE A 67 -6.28 5.46 6.63
CA PHE A 67 -5.64 6.66 6.08
C PHE A 67 -5.03 6.40 4.70
N LEU A 68 -4.51 5.18 4.54
CA LEU A 68 -3.78 4.73 3.37
C LEU A 68 -4.13 3.26 3.13
N THR A 69 -4.20 2.87 1.86
CA THR A 69 -4.27 1.47 1.46
C THR A 69 -3.32 1.21 0.30
N VAL A 70 -2.49 0.17 0.43
CA VAL A 70 -1.63 -0.35 -0.63
C VAL A 70 -2.12 -1.75 -0.96
N VAL A 71 -2.36 -1.99 -2.24
CA VAL A 71 -2.74 -3.28 -2.79
C VAL A 71 -1.52 -3.83 -3.53
N ALA A 72 -1.11 -5.06 -3.23
CA ALA A 72 0.03 -5.72 -3.82
C ALA A 72 -0.40 -6.99 -4.55
N ASN A 73 0.10 -7.16 -5.77
CA ASN A 73 -0.06 -8.38 -6.57
C ASN A 73 1.19 -9.30 -6.45
N THR A 74 2.31 -8.76 -5.96
CA THR A 74 3.53 -9.50 -5.63
C THR A 74 4.22 -8.82 -4.45
N ALA A 75 5.01 -9.57 -3.68
CA ALA A 75 5.72 -9.07 -2.50
C ALA A 75 6.58 -7.84 -2.85
N PRO A 76 6.17 -6.63 -2.42
CA PRO A 76 6.92 -5.44 -2.72
C PRO A 76 8.10 -5.37 -1.74
N ALA A 77 9.31 -5.68 -2.22
CA ALA A 77 10.51 -5.45 -1.44
C ALA A 77 10.82 -3.94 -1.39
N THR A 78 10.83 -3.38 -0.18
CA THR A 78 11.44 -2.08 0.10
C THR A 78 12.62 -2.28 1.05
N TYR A 79 13.37 -1.23 1.37
CA TYR A 79 14.51 -1.33 2.27
C TYR A 79 14.35 -0.39 3.48
N LEU A 80 15.02 -0.68 4.58
CA LEU A 80 15.19 0.24 5.71
C LEU A 80 16.69 0.34 5.97
N GLY A 81 17.31 1.39 5.43
CA GLY A 81 18.76 1.44 5.30
C GLY A 81 19.24 0.31 4.38
N PRO A 82 20.18 -0.56 4.83
CA PRO A 82 20.67 -1.67 4.02
C PRO A 82 19.79 -2.93 4.05
N ARG A 83 18.70 -2.96 4.84
CA ARG A 83 17.92 -4.19 5.07
C ARG A 83 16.63 -4.23 4.25
N PRO A 84 16.32 -5.29 3.49
CA PRO A 84 15.03 -5.41 2.85
C PRO A 84 13.92 -5.63 3.89
N ILE A 85 12.77 -5.00 3.66
CA ILE A 85 11.53 -5.15 4.40
C ILE A 85 10.39 -5.29 3.39
N SER A 86 9.40 -6.14 3.65
CA SER A 86 8.20 -6.26 2.81
C SER A 86 6.95 -6.02 3.66
N PRO A 87 6.07 -5.07 3.29
CA PRO A 87 4.80 -4.87 3.99
C PRO A 87 3.81 -6.01 3.73
N CYS A 88 3.93 -6.71 2.60
CA CYS A 88 3.16 -7.91 2.27
C CYS A 88 4.14 -9.03 1.90
N PRO A 89 4.72 -9.74 2.89
CA PRO A 89 5.74 -10.76 2.63
C PRO A 89 5.19 -12.00 1.93
N ASP A 90 3.89 -12.29 2.10
CA ASP A 90 3.22 -13.47 1.56
C ASP A 90 2.65 -13.23 0.15
N ALA A 91 2.68 -11.99 -0.35
CA ALA A 91 2.12 -11.66 -1.66
C ALA A 91 2.87 -12.36 -2.79
N SER A 92 2.14 -13.13 -3.59
CA SER A 92 2.68 -13.88 -4.73
C SER A 92 1.77 -13.74 -5.95
N TYR A 93 2.35 -13.87 -7.15
CA TYR A 93 1.58 -13.98 -8.39
C TYR A 93 0.69 -15.24 -8.44
N ASP A 94 1.01 -16.24 -7.62
CA ASP A 94 0.25 -17.49 -7.52
C ASP A 94 -0.98 -17.38 -6.60
N THR A 95 -1.08 -16.30 -5.82
CA THR A 95 -2.17 -16.04 -4.87
C THR A 95 -3.07 -14.88 -5.33
N GLY A 96 -4.13 -14.62 -4.58
CA GLY A 96 -4.93 -13.40 -4.68
C GLY A 96 -4.14 -12.13 -4.34
N LEU A 97 -4.86 -11.02 -4.20
CA LEU A 97 -4.28 -9.73 -3.87
C LEU A 97 -4.02 -9.59 -2.37
N ASP A 98 -2.91 -8.96 -2.04
CA ASP A 98 -2.57 -8.62 -0.66
C ASP A 98 -2.85 -7.14 -0.39
N VAL A 99 -3.27 -6.83 0.83
CA VAL A 99 -3.62 -5.46 1.22
C VAL A 99 -2.90 -5.05 2.49
N PHE A 100 -2.16 -3.96 2.40
CA PHE A 100 -1.60 -3.24 3.53
C PHE A 100 -2.38 -1.94 3.75
N GLY A 101 -3.07 -1.85 4.88
CA GLY A 101 -3.82 -0.67 5.29
C GLY A 101 -3.24 -0.05 6.57
N MET A 102 -3.28 1.27 6.68
CA MET A 102 -2.90 1.98 7.91
C MET A 102 -4.12 2.65 8.56
N THR A 103 -4.44 2.27 9.80
CA THR A 103 -5.50 2.90 10.62
C THR A 103 -4.96 3.98 11.56
N SER A 104 -3.64 4.15 11.63
CA SER A 104 -3.01 5.24 12.39
C SER A 104 -1.72 5.73 11.75
N LEU A 105 -1.53 7.06 11.74
CA LEU A 105 -0.31 7.73 11.28
C LEU A 105 0.70 8.01 12.41
N ARG A 106 0.49 7.51 13.63
CA ARG A 106 1.45 7.71 14.74
C ARG A 106 2.74 6.95 14.40
N ILE A 107 3.90 7.58 14.59
CA ILE A 107 5.23 7.16 14.09
C ILE A 107 5.78 5.89 14.76
N MET A 108 5.38 5.59 16.00
CA MET A 108 6.02 4.53 16.79
C MET A 108 5.68 3.08 16.40
N PRO A 109 4.47 2.73 15.92
CA PRO A 109 4.16 1.35 15.55
C PRO A 109 4.88 0.88 14.29
N VAL A 110 5.18 1.74 13.29
CA VAL A 110 5.83 1.31 12.04
C VAL A 110 7.28 0.85 12.28
N ALA A 111 8.04 1.61 13.08
CA ALA A 111 9.40 1.22 13.50
C ALA A 111 9.38 -0.01 14.44
N TRP A 112 8.37 -0.12 15.30
CA TRP A 112 8.20 -1.26 16.19
C TRP A 112 7.74 -2.53 15.45
N HIS A 113 6.91 -2.42 14.42
CA HIS A 113 6.49 -3.52 13.54
C HIS A 113 7.65 -4.02 12.68
N ALA A 114 8.46 -3.11 12.14
CA ALA A 114 9.71 -3.45 11.46
C ALA A 114 10.69 -4.17 12.42
N ALA A 115 10.76 -3.77 13.70
CA ALA A 115 11.54 -4.47 14.72
C ALA A 115 10.96 -5.84 15.13
N HIS A 116 9.63 -6.00 15.12
CA HIS A 116 8.97 -7.27 15.48
C HIS A 116 9.10 -8.34 14.38
N LEU A 117 9.07 -7.93 13.11
CA LEU A 117 9.35 -8.80 11.96
C LEU A 117 10.80 -9.32 11.96
N LEU A 118 11.72 -8.61 12.63
CA LEU A 118 13.13 -9.00 12.78
C LEU A 118 13.41 -9.98 13.93
N LEU A 119 12.44 -10.24 14.83
CA LEU A 119 12.67 -10.93 16.11
C LEU A 119 12.06 -12.34 16.23
N ASP A 120 11.58 -12.92 15.13
CA ASP A 120 11.08 -14.31 15.06
C ASP A 120 10.14 -14.71 16.21
N ARG A 121 8.87 -14.32 16.10
CA ARG A 121 7.79 -14.91 16.90
C ARG A 121 6.55 -15.06 16.04
N ARG A 122 6.34 -16.28 15.54
CA ARG A 122 5.11 -17.02 15.15
C ARG A 122 3.69 -16.39 15.34
N ARG A 123 3.52 -15.08 15.27
CA ARG A 123 2.23 -14.37 15.37
C ARG A 123 2.34 -13.07 14.56
N PRO A 124 1.47 -12.85 13.56
CA PRO A 124 1.40 -11.55 12.91
C PRO A 124 1.09 -10.51 13.99
N PRO A 125 1.81 -9.38 14.04
CA PRO A 125 1.55 -8.38 15.06
C PRO A 125 0.15 -7.79 14.81
N GLN A 126 -0.81 -8.19 15.64
CA GLN A 126 -2.09 -7.50 15.79
C GLN A 126 -1.82 -6.12 16.42
N GLY A 127 -1.31 -5.20 15.61
CA GLY A 127 -1.21 -3.79 15.96
C GLY A 127 -2.50 -3.11 15.58
N ARG A 128 -3.15 -2.42 16.53
CA ARG A 128 -4.34 -1.57 16.30
C ARG A 128 -4.21 -0.53 15.17
N SER A 129 -3.03 -0.37 14.58
CA SER A 129 -2.65 0.70 13.66
C SER A 129 -2.46 0.24 12.20
N VAL A 130 -2.45 -1.07 11.94
CA VAL A 130 -2.18 -1.65 10.60
C VAL A 130 -3.16 -2.80 10.33
N VAL A 131 -3.57 -2.91 9.08
CA VAL A 131 -4.39 -4.00 8.55
C VAL A 131 -3.57 -4.72 7.48
N LEU A 132 -3.44 -6.03 7.62
CA LEU A 132 -2.80 -6.91 6.65
C LEU A 132 -3.84 -7.93 6.20
N LEU A 133 -4.14 -7.94 4.91
CA LEU A 133 -4.98 -8.94 4.26
C LEU A 133 -4.15 -9.68 3.22
N HIS A 134 -4.42 -10.96 3.03
CA HIS A 134 -3.67 -11.84 2.15
C HIS A 134 -4.64 -12.70 1.35
N ASP A 135 -4.25 -13.02 0.11
CA ASP A 135 -4.99 -13.91 -0.79
C ASP A 135 -6.46 -13.46 -1.01
N GLU A 136 -6.67 -12.15 -1.18
CA GLU A 136 -8.01 -11.60 -1.41
C GLU A 136 -8.37 -11.68 -2.91
N PRO A 137 -9.43 -12.42 -3.29
CA PRO A 137 -9.82 -12.56 -4.69
C PRO A 137 -10.48 -11.29 -5.23
N GLU A 138 -11.22 -10.57 -4.37
CA GLU A 138 -11.81 -9.28 -4.69
C GLU A 138 -12.13 -8.48 -3.44
N PHE A 139 -12.07 -7.15 -3.57
CA PHE A 139 -12.51 -6.21 -2.54
C PHE A 139 -12.78 -4.84 -3.17
N THR A 140 -13.47 -3.98 -2.42
CA THR A 140 -13.72 -2.60 -2.82
C THR A 140 -13.14 -1.66 -1.79
N VAL A 141 -12.43 -0.63 -2.26
CA VAL A 141 -11.98 0.49 -1.45
C VAL A 141 -12.86 1.68 -1.76
N SER A 142 -13.50 2.24 -0.75
CA SER A 142 -14.32 3.45 -0.84
C SER A 142 -13.76 4.55 0.05
N SER A 143 -14.09 5.79 -0.27
CA SER A 143 -13.71 6.96 0.50
C SER A 143 -14.83 8.00 0.50
N GLU A 144 -15.03 8.66 1.64
CA GLU A 144 -16.01 9.74 1.80
C GLU A 144 -15.68 10.98 0.96
N ARG A 145 -14.41 11.15 0.60
CA ARG A 145 -13.89 12.22 -0.26
C ARG A 145 -13.07 11.65 -1.41
N PRO A 146 -12.97 12.34 -2.56
CA PRO A 146 -12.05 11.93 -3.63
C PRO A 146 -10.64 11.74 -3.09
N ILE A 147 -10.02 10.60 -3.42
CA ILE A 147 -8.64 10.29 -3.04
C ILE A 147 -7.84 9.88 -4.27
N ALA A 148 -6.59 10.30 -4.32
CA ALA A 148 -5.69 9.93 -5.40
C ALA A 148 -5.46 8.40 -5.42
N LEU A 149 -5.53 7.85 -6.62
CA LEU A 149 -5.21 6.48 -6.96
C LEU A 149 -3.94 6.48 -7.82
N GLN A 150 -2.95 5.70 -7.41
CA GLN A 150 -1.82 5.33 -8.24
C GLN A 150 -1.85 3.84 -8.54
N VAL A 151 -1.44 3.46 -9.74
CA VAL A 151 -1.39 2.07 -10.20
C VAL A 151 -0.06 1.86 -10.93
N ASP A 152 0.73 0.89 -10.48
CA ASP A 152 2.07 0.57 -11.02
C ASP A 152 2.99 1.80 -11.18
N GLY A 153 2.83 2.80 -10.29
CA GLY A 153 3.61 4.04 -10.33
C GLY A 153 3.08 5.12 -11.29
N GLU A 154 1.97 4.88 -11.98
CA GLU A 154 1.21 5.87 -12.75
C GLU A 154 0.08 6.46 -11.89
N ALA A 155 -0.01 7.79 -11.81
CA ALA A 155 -1.13 8.46 -11.16
C ALA A 155 -2.36 8.45 -12.08
N LEU A 156 -3.49 7.92 -11.60
CA LEU A 156 -4.73 7.78 -12.38
C LEU A 156 -5.77 8.87 -12.10
N GLY A 157 -5.50 9.76 -11.16
CA GLY A 157 -6.43 10.79 -10.69
C GLY A 157 -7.12 10.39 -9.38
N GLU A 158 -8.25 11.02 -9.09
CA GLU A 158 -8.97 10.86 -7.83
C GLU A 158 -10.25 10.05 -7.97
N PHE A 159 -10.50 9.17 -7.02
CA PHE A 159 -11.67 8.28 -7.00
C PHE A 159 -12.27 8.23 -5.60
N THR A 160 -13.59 8.05 -5.51
CA THR A 160 -14.29 7.78 -4.25
C THR A 160 -14.58 6.29 -4.05
N ARG A 161 -14.47 5.48 -5.11
CA ARG A 161 -14.70 4.03 -5.07
C ARG A 161 -13.87 3.32 -6.14
N VAL A 162 -13.13 2.30 -5.74
CA VAL A 162 -12.30 1.47 -6.61
C VAL A 162 -12.51 0.01 -6.24
N ARG A 163 -12.85 -0.83 -7.22
CA ARG A 163 -12.98 -2.28 -7.04
C ARG A 163 -11.72 -2.97 -7.56
N PHE A 164 -11.15 -3.83 -6.74
CA PHE A 164 -10.00 -4.66 -7.04
C PHE A 164 -10.45 -6.11 -7.19
N VAL A 165 -9.94 -6.78 -8.22
CA VAL A 165 -10.21 -8.18 -8.52
C VAL A 165 -8.91 -8.82 -8.96
N SER A 166 -8.53 -9.93 -8.32
CA SER A 166 -7.43 -10.78 -8.79
C SER A 166 -7.87 -11.54 -10.04
N VAL A 167 -7.03 -11.49 -11.07
CA VAL A 167 -7.24 -12.28 -12.30
C VAL A 167 -6.08 -13.27 -12.43
N PRO A 168 -6.18 -14.45 -11.78
CA PRO A 168 -5.09 -15.40 -11.71
C PRO A 168 -4.74 -15.92 -13.10
N ARG A 169 -3.44 -16.21 -13.32
CA ARG A 169 -2.89 -16.76 -14.57
C ARG A 169 -3.20 -15.91 -15.82
N SER A 170 -3.38 -14.60 -15.66
CA SER A 170 -3.59 -13.66 -16.77
C SER A 170 -2.31 -13.38 -17.57
N LEU A 171 -1.14 -13.52 -16.94
CA LEU A 171 0.18 -13.31 -17.54
C LEU A 171 1.15 -14.39 -17.06
N SER A 172 2.12 -14.75 -17.91
CA SER A 172 3.27 -15.58 -17.53
C SER A 172 4.46 -14.67 -17.23
N VAL A 173 4.95 -14.71 -15.99
CA VAL A 173 6.07 -13.90 -15.52
C VAL A 173 7.31 -14.79 -15.40
N ILE A 174 8.44 -14.34 -15.93
CA ILE A 174 9.75 -14.99 -15.75
C ILE A 174 10.40 -14.35 -14.53
N VAL A 175 10.77 -15.17 -13.54
CA VAL A 175 11.29 -14.75 -12.23
C VAL A 175 12.75 -15.15 -12.09
#